data_AF-A0A8T3MCP0-F1
#
_entry.id   AF-A0A8T3MCP0-F1
#
_cell.length_a   1.000
_cell.length_b   1.000
_cell.length_c   1.000
_cell.angle_alpha   90.00
_cell.angle_beta   90.00
_cell.angle_gamma   90.00
#
_symmetry.space_group_name_H-M   'P 1'
#
loop_
_entity.id
_entity.type
_entity.pdbx_description
1 polymer ?
#
loop_
_entity_poly.entity_id
_entity_poly.type
_entity_poly.pdbx_seq_one_letter_code
_entity_poly.pdbx_strand_id
1 'polypeptide(L)' 'MSHLLAEIGLRLVKAGVAVALGGILYVLLVGPLGVPASAELALLAWLAAAAFILLVESGPI' A
#
# COMPACT_ATOMS: atom_id res chain seq x y z
N MET A 1 -28.67 2.81 3.64
CA MET A 1 -27.41 3.29 4.27
C MET A 1 -26.37 2.19 4.44
N SER A 2 -26.76 0.96 4.79
CA SER A 2 -25.86 -0.21 4.90
C SER A 2 -25.05 -0.52 3.63
N HIS A 3 -25.67 -0.40 2.45
CA HIS A 3 -25.00 -0.66 1.16
C HIS A 3 -23.85 0.32 0.86
N LEU A 4 -24.04 1.61 1.19
CA LEU A 4 -23.03 2.65 1.02
C LEU A 4 -21.81 2.42 1.91
N LEU A 5 -22.04 2.01 3.16
CA LEU A 5 -20.95 1.66 4.10
C LEU A 5 -20.17 0.43 3.62
N ALA A 6 -20.84 -0.57 3.04
CA ALA A 6 -20.20 -1.75 2.49
C ALA A 6 -19.31 -1.41 1.28
N GLU A 7 -19.80 -0.58 0.35
CA GLU A 7 -19.00 -0.12 -0.81
C GLU A 7 -17.78 0.72 -0.39
N ILE A 8 -17.95 1.64 0.55
CA ILE A 8 -16.83 2.42 1.10
C ILE A 8 -15.83 1.48 1.77
N GLY A 9 -16.31 0.52 2.57
CA GLY A 9 -15.48 -0.50 3.19
C GLY A 9 -14.65 -1.27 2.16
N LEU A 10 -15.28 -1.76 1.09
CA LEU A 10 -14.60 -2.46 0.00
C LEU A 10 -13.50 -1.62 -0.67
N ARG A 11 -13.74 -0.32 -0.85
CA ARG A 11 -12.72 0.59 -1.42
C ARG A 11 -11.56 0.83 -0.44
N LEU A 12 -11.86 0.94 0.86
CA LEU A 12 -10.86 1.12 1.90
C LEU A 12 -9.98 -0.11 2.10
N VAL A 13 -10.47 -1.32 1.78
CA VAL A 13 -9.63 -2.53 1.82
C VAL A 13 -8.39 -2.38 0.93
N LYS A 14 -8.53 -1.83 -0.28
CA LYS A 14 -7.37 -1.62 -1.17
C LYS A 14 -6.34 -0.68 -0.56
N ALA A 15 -6.80 0.41 0.05
CA ALA A 15 -5.92 1.33 0.77
C ALA A 15 -5.24 0.64 1.97
N GLY A 16 -5.98 -0.20 2.72
CA GLY A 16 -5.43 -0.98 3.83
C GLY A 16 -4.38 -2.00 3.39
N VAL A 17 -4.61 -2.71 2.29
CA VAL A 17 -3.64 -3.64 1.71
C VAL A 17 -2.39 -2.90 1.22
N ALA A 18 -2.56 -1.71 0.61
CA ALA A 18 -1.44 -0.87 0.22
C ALA A 18 -0.59 -0.45 1.44
N VAL A 19 -1.22 -0.08 2.56
CA VAL A 19 -0.51 0.23 3.82
C VAL A 19 0.28 -0.96 4.33
N ALA A 20 -0.31 -2.16 4.32
CA ALA A 20 0.37 -3.37 4.77
C ALA A 20 1.59 -3.70 3.88
N LEU A 21 1.42 -3.73 2.56
CA LEU A 21 2.49 -4.04 1.61
C LEU A 21 3.59 -2.97 1.62
N GLY A 22 3.21 -1.69 1.62
CA GLY A 22 4.16 -0.57 1.72
C GLY A 22 4.92 -0.58 3.04
N GLY A 23 4.25 -0.93 4.14
CA GLY A 23 4.88 -1.09 5.45
C GLY A 23 5.89 -2.23 5.48
N ILE A 24 5.57 -3.38 4.90
CA ILE A 24 6.51 -4.50 4.75
C ILE A 24 7.74 -4.07 3.94
N LEU A 25 7.52 -3.39 2.81
CA LEU A 25 8.61 -2.89 1.97
C LEU A 25 9.48 -1.87 2.73
N TYR A 26 8.87 -0.95 3.47
CA TYR A 26 9.58 0.02 4.30
C TYR A 26 10.45 -0.67 5.36
N VAL A 27 9.91 -1.67 6.06
CA VAL A 27 10.66 -2.45 7.06
C VAL A 27 11.83 -3.19 6.42
N LEU A 28 11.67 -3.74 5.22
CA LEU A 28 12.76 -4.38 4.48
C LEU A 28 13.84 -3.39 4.03
N LEU A 29 13.45 -2.19 3.60
CA LEU A 29 14.41 -1.16 3.19
C LEU A 29 15.20 -0.60 4.38
N VAL A 30 14.53 -0.31 5.49
CA VAL A 30 15.18 0.26 6.69
C VAL A 30 15.93 -0.78 7.50
N GLY A 31 15.37 -1.99 7.65
CA GLY A 31 15.95 -3.04 8.47
C GLY A 31 17.16 -3.71 7.82
N PRO A 32 16.95 -4.75 6.99
CA PRO A 32 18.06 -5.52 6.41
C PRO A 32 18.87 -4.75 5.36
N LEU A 33 18.27 -3.80 4.63
CA LEU A 33 18.97 -3.05 3.59
C LEU A 33 19.63 -1.76 4.10
N GLY A 34 19.41 -1.39 5.36
CA GLY A 34 20.11 -0.29 6.02
C GLY A 34 19.85 1.10 5.44
N VAL A 35 18.75 1.29 4.70
CA VAL A 35 18.35 2.59 4.17
C VAL A 35 17.92 3.50 5.34
N PRO A 36 18.38 4.75 5.42
CA PRO A 36 17.94 5.67 6.47
C PRO A 36 16.42 5.81 6.52
N ALA A 37 15.87 5.64 7.72
CA ALA A 37 14.44 5.81 7.97
C ALA A 37 14.03 7.27 7.72
N SER A 38 12.98 7.48 6.91
CA SER A 38 12.39 8.80 6.69
C SER A 38 10.89 8.69 6.39
N ALA A 39 10.15 9.76 6.70
CA ALA A 39 8.74 9.84 6.35
C ALA A 39 8.51 9.80 4.83
N GLU A 40 9.42 10.41 4.07
CA GLU A 40 9.40 10.37 2.60
C GLU A 40 9.52 8.93 2.08
N LEU A 41 10.44 8.13 2.63
CA LEU A 41 10.62 6.73 2.25
C LEU A 41 9.38 5.90 2.57
N ALA A 42 8.75 6.13 3.73
CA ALA A 42 7.51 5.44 4.11
C ALA A 42 6.36 5.77 3.14
N LEU A 43 6.21 7.04 2.75
CA LEU A 43 5.22 7.47 1.77
C LEU A 43 5.51 6.90 0.38
N LEU A 44 6.77 6.89 -0.06
CA LEU A 44 7.16 6.30 -1.34
C LEU A 44 6.91 4.79 -1.38
N ALA A 45 7.22 4.06 -0.30
CA ALA A 45 6.94 2.63 -0.20
C ALA A 45 5.43 2.33 -0.24
N TRP A 46 4.63 3.16 0.43
CA TRP A 46 3.16 3.07 0.36
C TRP A 46 2.61 3.37 -1.03
N LEU A 47 3.08 4.44 -1.69
CA LEU A 47 2.67 4.80 -3.05
C LEU A 47 3.09 3.73 -4.07
N ALA A 48 4.28 3.15 -3.93
CA ALA A 48 4.73 2.05 -4.78
C ALA A 48 3.83 0.81 -4.62
N ALA A 49 3.47 0.44 -3.40
CA ALA A 49 2.53 -0.65 -3.14
C ALA A 49 1.13 -0.36 -3.70
N ALA A 50 0.63 0.87 -3.55
CA ALA A 50 -0.66 1.28 -4.11
C ALA A 50 -0.65 1.21 -5.65
N ALA A 51 0.41 1.70 -6.29
CA ALA A 51 0.59 1.63 -7.74
C ALA A 51 0.66 0.18 -8.24
N PHE A 52 1.34 -0.71 -7.51
CA PHE A 52 1.38 -2.13 -7.83
C PHE A 52 -0.02 -2.77 -7.78
N ILE A 53 -0.82 -2.49 -6.75
CA ILE A 53 -2.20 -3.01 -6.65
C ILE A 53 -3.04 -2.54 -7.83
N LEU A 54 -2.96 -1.26 -8.19
CA LEU A 54 -3.70 -0.72 -9.33
C LEU A 54 -3.24 -1.34 -10.66
N LEU A 55 -1.94 -1.61 -10.80
CA LEU A 55 -1.37 -2.24 -11.99
C LEU A 55 -1.85 -3.69 -12.15
N VAL A 56 -1.85 -4.47 -11.06
CA VAL A 56 -2.37 -5.85 -11.04
C VAL A 56 -3.87 -5.88 -11.32
N GLU A 57 -4.62 -4.91 -10.78
CA GLU A 57 -6.06 -4.83 -11.04
C GLU A 57 -6.39 -4.45 -12.50
N SER A 58 -5.59 -3.55 -13.09
CA SER A 58 -5.89 -2.96 -14.41
C SER A 58 -5.20 -3.66 -15.59
N GLY A 59 -4.23 -4.53 -15.32
CA GLY A 59 -3.39 -5.19 -16.32
C GLY A 59 -3.81 -6.63 -16.64
N PRO A 60 -3.22 -7.25 -17.69
CA PRO A 60 -3.49 -8.65 -18.06
C PRO A 60 -2.81 -9.70 -17.17
N ILE A 61 -2.18 -9.28 -16.06
CA ILE A 61 -1.46 -10.15 -15.11
C ILE A 61 -2.36 -10.41 -13.91
#